data_AF-A0A9P2GHR6-F1
#
_entry.id   AF-A0A9P2GHR6-F1
#
_cell.length_a   1.000
_cell.length_b   1.000
_cell.length_c   1.000
_cell.angle_alpha   90.00
_cell.angle_beta   90.00
_cell.angle_gamma   90.00
#
_symmetry.space_group_name_H-M   'P 1'
#
loop_
_entity.id
_entity.type
_entity.pdbx_description
1 polymer ?
#
loop_
_entity_poly.entity_id
_entity_poly.type
_entity_poly.pdbx_seq_one_letter_code
_entity_poly.pdbx_strand_id
1 'polypeptide(L)'
;MKTCITKGIVTVSLTAILLSCSSTWAAGKGGVGLAATRLVYSEGEEQISLGVRNTSPDVPYLIQSWVMTPDNKKSADFIITPPLFVLNPANENLLRIMYIGAPLAKDRETLFFTSVRAVPSTTKREEGNTLKIATQSVIKLFWRPKGLAYPLGEAPAKLRCTSSADMVTVSNPTPYFITLTDLKIGGKLVKNQMISPFDKYQFSLPKGAKNSSVTYRTINDYGAETPQLNCKS
;
A
#
# COMPACT_ATOMS: atom_id res chain seq x y z
N MET A 1 50.81 -51.45 46.58
CA MET A 1 49.51 -51.87 47.17
C MET A 1 48.97 -50.68 47.96
N LYS A 2 47.71 -50.29 47.69
CA LYS A 2 46.97 -49.09 48.15
C LYS A 2 47.20 -47.80 47.35
N THR A 3 46.22 -47.57 46.47
CA THR A 3 45.85 -46.37 45.73
C THR A 3 45.44 -45.22 46.66
N CYS A 4 45.76 -43.97 46.28
CA CYS A 4 44.91 -42.83 46.60
C CYS A 4 45.11 -41.71 45.56
N ILE A 5 44.02 -41.41 44.86
CA ILE A 5 43.89 -40.39 43.82
C ILE A 5 43.46 -39.10 44.51
N THR A 6 44.18 -37.99 44.31
CA THR A 6 43.66 -36.66 44.72
C THR A 6 44.04 -35.55 43.74
N LYS A 7 43.10 -35.31 42.83
CA LYS A 7 42.60 -34.04 42.26
C LYS A 7 43.58 -32.88 42.05
N GLY A 8 43.78 -32.57 40.76
CA GLY A 8 44.36 -31.30 40.29
C GLY A 8 43.43 -30.11 40.54
N ILE A 9 44.05 -29.00 40.92
CA ILE A 9 43.43 -27.67 41.00
C ILE A 9 43.91 -26.91 39.76
N VAL A 10 43.01 -26.73 38.79
CA VAL A 10 43.17 -25.74 37.73
C VAL A 10 42.08 -24.70 37.97
N THR A 11 42.48 -23.58 38.55
CA THR A 11 41.67 -22.36 38.70
C THR A 11 41.38 -21.79 37.32
N VAL A 12 40.17 -22.04 36.79
CA VAL A 12 39.65 -21.38 35.59
C VAL A 12 38.79 -20.21 36.05
N SER A 13 39.32 -19.00 35.89
CA SER A 13 38.61 -17.74 36.15
C SER A 13 37.40 -17.60 35.22
N LEU A 14 36.21 -17.56 35.81
CA LEU A 14 34.93 -17.40 35.14
C LEU A 14 34.64 -15.90 34.92
N THR A 15 35.18 -15.33 33.84
CA THR A 15 34.82 -13.96 33.43
C THR A 15 33.53 -14.02 32.60
N ALA A 16 32.38 -13.86 33.25
CA ALA A 16 31.08 -13.75 32.60
C ALA A 16 30.99 -12.43 31.83
N ILE A 17 31.19 -12.48 30.50
CA ILE A 17 30.87 -11.38 29.58
C ILE A 17 29.35 -11.32 29.48
N LEU A 18 28.72 -10.48 30.30
CA LEU A 18 27.37 -10.00 30.09
C LEU A 18 27.36 -9.17 28.81
N LEU A 19 27.01 -9.82 27.71
CA LEU A 19 26.68 -9.17 26.45
C LEU A 19 25.34 -8.44 26.66
N SER A 20 25.43 -7.20 27.14
CA SER A 20 24.33 -6.25 27.19
C SER A 20 23.87 -5.97 25.76
N CYS A 21 22.92 -6.79 25.30
CA CYS A 21 22.14 -6.53 24.10
C CYS A 21 21.22 -5.33 24.41
N SER A 22 21.80 -4.14 24.33
CA SER A 22 21.06 -2.88 24.26
C SER A 22 20.35 -2.87 22.90
N SER A 23 19.28 -3.65 22.77
CA SER A 23 18.29 -3.39 21.74
C SER A 23 17.83 -1.97 21.99
N THR A 24 18.26 -1.04 21.15
CA THR A 24 17.65 0.28 21.05
C THR A 24 16.27 0.04 20.46
N TRP A 25 15.28 -0.17 21.32
CA TRP A 25 13.89 -0.06 20.91
C TRP A 25 13.74 1.39 20.49
N ALA A 26 13.79 1.64 19.18
CA ALA A 26 13.26 2.88 18.64
C ALA A 26 11.78 2.87 19.01
N ALA A 27 11.45 3.44 20.16
CA ALA A 27 10.09 3.76 20.54
C ALA A 27 9.64 4.88 19.62
N GLY A 28 9.37 4.53 18.35
CA GLY A 28 8.59 5.38 17.48
C GLY A 28 7.27 5.63 18.18
N LYS A 29 6.81 6.88 18.23
CA LYS A 29 5.57 7.28 18.90
C LYS A 29 4.27 6.70 18.28
N GLY A 30 4.42 5.66 17.44
CA GLY A 30 3.34 4.95 16.78
C GLY A 30 2.43 5.85 15.95
N GLY A 31 1.27 5.32 15.58
CA GLY A 31 0.24 6.05 14.86
C GLY A 31 -0.82 5.09 14.32
N VAL A 32 -1.66 5.58 13.41
CA VAL A 32 -2.68 4.75 12.76
C VAL A 32 -2.14 4.18 11.45
N GLY A 33 -2.20 2.87 11.30
CA GLY A 33 -1.84 2.12 10.10
C GLY A 33 -3.02 1.34 9.53
N LEU A 34 -3.00 1.12 8.21
CA LEU A 34 -3.97 0.28 7.51
C LEU A 34 -3.32 -1.07 7.18
N ALA A 35 -4.10 -2.15 7.24
CA ALA A 35 -3.62 -3.50 6.94
C ALA A 35 -3.31 -3.73 5.44
N ALA A 36 -3.73 -2.82 4.55
CA ALA A 36 -3.52 -2.91 3.11
C ALA A 36 -3.21 -1.54 2.50
N THR A 37 -2.51 -1.54 1.36
CA THR A 37 -2.20 -0.32 0.57
C THR A 37 -3.14 -0.12 -0.62
N ARG A 38 -3.99 -1.11 -0.90
CA ARG A 38 -5.06 -1.08 -1.89
C ARG A 38 -6.09 -2.17 -1.57
N LEU A 39 -7.27 -2.04 -2.13
CA LEU A 39 -8.38 -2.98 -1.98
C LEU A 39 -8.93 -3.37 -3.34
N VAL A 40 -9.36 -4.62 -3.45
CA VAL A 40 -10.14 -5.11 -4.58
C VAL A 40 -11.47 -5.59 -4.04
N TYR A 41 -12.55 -4.98 -4.50
CA TYR A 41 -13.89 -5.46 -4.29
C TYR A 41 -14.26 -6.25 -5.55
N SER A 42 -14.48 -7.56 -5.41
CA SER A 42 -14.84 -8.42 -6.54
C SER A 42 -16.35 -8.51 -6.68
N GLU A 43 -16.82 -8.63 -7.92
CA GLU A 43 -18.24 -8.74 -8.16
C GLU A 43 -18.89 -9.94 -7.51
N GLY A 44 -20.08 -9.73 -6.92
CA GLY A 44 -20.80 -10.72 -6.14
C GLY A 44 -20.38 -10.82 -4.67
N GLU A 45 -19.31 -10.13 -4.24
CA GLU A 45 -18.98 -10.04 -2.82
C GLU A 45 -19.99 -9.13 -2.08
N GLU A 46 -20.51 -9.59 -0.94
CA GLU A 46 -21.41 -8.77 -0.12
C GLU A 46 -20.68 -7.63 0.59
N GLN A 47 -19.42 -7.88 0.99
CA GLN A 47 -18.57 -6.90 1.65
C GLN A 47 -17.09 -7.33 1.60
N ILE A 48 -16.20 -6.37 1.73
CA ILE A 48 -14.77 -6.60 2.02
C ILE A 48 -14.38 -5.98 3.36
N SER A 49 -13.23 -6.38 3.92
CA SER A 49 -12.73 -5.87 5.20
C SER A 49 -11.38 -5.17 5.07
N LEU A 50 -11.17 -4.13 5.88
CA LEU A 50 -9.91 -3.42 6.01
C LEU A 50 -9.55 -3.23 7.50
N GLY A 51 -8.42 -3.78 7.93
CA GLY A 51 -7.89 -3.56 9.28
C GLY A 51 -7.31 -2.17 9.46
N VAL A 52 -7.61 -1.56 10.60
CA VAL A 52 -7.08 -0.27 11.05
C VAL A 52 -6.50 -0.46 12.43
N ARG A 53 -5.18 -0.24 12.57
CA ARG A 53 -4.46 -0.46 13.83
C ARG A 53 -3.86 0.83 14.36
N ASN A 54 -3.97 1.04 15.67
CA ASN A 54 -3.25 2.08 16.39
C ASN A 54 -2.02 1.49 17.07
N THR A 55 -0.83 1.89 16.62
CA THR A 55 0.46 1.50 17.22
C THR A 55 0.97 2.51 18.24
N SER A 56 0.27 3.62 18.45
CA SER A 56 0.61 4.55 19.52
C SER A 56 0.39 3.88 20.88
N PRO A 57 1.33 4.03 21.84
CA PRO A 57 1.21 3.43 23.16
C PRO A 57 0.20 4.16 24.06
N ASP A 58 -0.10 5.43 23.79
CA ASP A 58 -0.81 6.32 24.70
C ASP A 58 -1.84 7.24 24.03
N VAL A 59 -1.80 7.41 22.70
CA VAL A 59 -2.71 8.34 22.00
C VAL A 59 -3.90 7.58 21.39
N PRO A 60 -5.16 7.83 21.85
CA PRO A 60 -6.35 7.38 21.15
C PRO A 60 -6.66 8.27 19.94
N TYR A 61 -7.19 7.67 18.87
CA TYR A 61 -7.57 8.38 17.64
C TYR A 61 -9.06 8.25 17.36
N LEU A 62 -9.69 9.35 16.93
CA LEU A 62 -10.98 9.29 16.27
C LEU A 62 -10.77 8.93 14.80
N ILE A 63 -11.30 7.78 14.40
CA ILE A 63 -11.21 7.25 13.04
C ILE A 63 -12.48 7.60 12.30
N GLN A 64 -12.37 8.30 11.17
CA GLN A 64 -13.47 8.53 10.23
C GLN A 64 -13.14 7.86 8.90
N SER A 65 -14.09 7.14 8.30
CA SER A 65 -13.87 6.41 7.06
C SER A 65 -14.96 6.67 6.02
N TRP A 66 -14.57 6.78 4.75
CA TRP A 66 -15.49 6.92 3.62
C TRP A 66 -14.81 6.51 2.31
N VAL A 67 -15.61 6.29 1.26
CA VAL A 67 -15.11 6.08 -0.11
C VAL A 67 -15.23 7.37 -0.92
N MET A 68 -14.25 7.61 -1.78
CA MET A 68 -14.18 8.73 -2.70
C MET A 68 -14.14 8.25 -4.15
N THR A 69 -14.71 9.06 -5.05
CA THR A 69 -14.56 8.94 -6.50
C THR A 69 -13.24 9.59 -6.96
N PRO A 70 -12.77 9.32 -8.20
CA PRO A 70 -11.53 9.89 -8.71
C PRO A 70 -11.49 11.43 -8.80
N ASP A 71 -12.63 12.10 -8.83
CA ASP A 71 -12.76 13.56 -8.77
C ASP A 71 -12.76 14.11 -7.33
N ASN A 72 -12.30 13.30 -6.36
CA ASN A 72 -12.20 13.64 -4.94
C ASN A 72 -13.53 13.97 -4.24
N LYS A 73 -14.66 13.49 -4.77
CA LYS A 73 -15.95 13.60 -4.09
C LYS A 73 -16.23 12.36 -3.25
N LYS A 74 -16.98 12.51 -2.17
CA LYS A 74 -17.47 11.37 -1.38
C LYS A 74 -18.49 10.60 -2.23
N SER A 75 -18.28 9.29 -2.40
CA SER A 75 -19.22 8.40 -3.08
C SER A 75 -20.37 8.03 -2.14
N ALA A 76 -21.59 8.00 -2.67
CA ALA A 76 -22.76 7.44 -1.99
C ALA A 76 -22.95 5.94 -2.27
N ASP A 77 -22.17 5.38 -3.19
CA ASP A 77 -22.30 4.00 -3.67
C ASP A 77 -21.63 2.98 -2.74
N PHE A 78 -20.88 3.45 -1.74
CA PHE A 78 -20.22 2.59 -0.76
C PHE A 78 -20.56 3.01 0.67
N ILE A 79 -20.79 2.02 1.52
CA ILE A 79 -20.92 2.19 2.97
C ILE A 79 -19.69 1.57 3.63
N ILE A 80 -19.07 2.32 4.56
CA ILE A 80 -18.03 1.79 5.46
C ILE A 80 -18.58 1.76 6.88
N THR A 81 -18.46 0.61 7.55
CA THR A 81 -18.94 0.41 8.92
C THR A 81 -17.84 -0.13 9.84
N PRO A 82 -17.61 0.47 11.02
CA PRO A 82 -18.20 1.73 11.49
C PRO A 82 -17.63 2.96 10.73
N PRO A 83 -18.46 3.95 10.37
CA PRO A 83 -17.99 5.14 9.65
C PRO A 83 -17.21 6.09 10.57
N LEU A 84 -17.44 6.02 11.88
CA LEU A 84 -16.81 6.85 12.90
C LEU A 84 -16.68 6.06 14.21
N PHE A 85 -15.47 5.97 14.77
CA PHE A 85 -15.23 5.32 16.06
C PHE A 85 -13.92 5.78 16.71
N VAL A 86 -13.78 5.56 18.01
CA VAL A 86 -12.51 5.81 18.72
C VAL A 86 -11.67 4.53 18.71
N LEU A 87 -10.42 4.65 18.27
CA LEU A 87 -9.42 3.59 18.27
C LEU A 87 -8.41 3.84 19.38
N ASN A 88 -8.53 3.07 20.45
CA ASN A 88 -7.67 3.15 21.63
C ASN A 88 -6.22 2.74 21.33
N PRO A 89 -5.26 3.11 22.19
CA PRO A 89 -3.86 2.69 22.07
C PRO A 89 -3.69 1.19 21.93
N ALA A 90 -2.70 0.77 21.13
CA ALA A 90 -2.36 -0.63 20.87
C ALA A 90 -3.55 -1.53 20.39
N ASN A 91 -4.62 -0.93 19.87
CA ASN A 91 -5.82 -1.65 19.45
C ASN A 91 -5.94 -1.72 17.92
N GLU A 92 -6.74 -2.67 17.44
CA GLU A 92 -7.06 -2.87 16.03
C GLU A 92 -8.58 -3.02 15.85
N ASN A 93 -9.11 -2.48 14.77
CA ASN A 93 -10.51 -2.64 14.40
C ASN A 93 -10.65 -2.95 12.91
N LEU A 94 -11.73 -3.64 12.53
CA LEU A 94 -12.05 -3.98 11.15
C LEU A 94 -13.13 -3.06 10.60
N LEU A 95 -12.82 -2.38 9.51
CA LEU A 95 -13.79 -1.67 8.69
C LEU A 95 -14.42 -2.65 7.69
N ARG A 96 -15.74 -2.69 7.62
CA ARG A 96 -16.50 -3.42 6.58
C ARG A 96 -16.93 -2.44 5.50
N ILE A 97 -16.67 -2.79 4.24
CA ILE A 97 -16.96 -1.94 3.08
C ILE A 97 -17.94 -2.69 2.18
N MET A 98 -19.07 -2.08 1.89
CA MET A 98 -20.17 -2.64 1.10
C MET A 98 -20.48 -1.74 -0.10
N TYR A 99 -20.71 -2.34 -1.26
CA TYR A 99 -21.20 -1.62 -2.45
C TYR A 99 -22.73 -1.66 -2.51
N ILE A 100 -23.35 -0.50 -2.66
CA ILE A 100 -24.81 -0.31 -2.73
C ILE A 100 -25.23 0.57 -3.92
N GLY A 101 -24.29 0.91 -4.79
CA GLY A 101 -24.56 1.75 -5.96
C GLY A 101 -25.25 1.01 -7.10
N ALA A 102 -25.51 1.76 -8.17
CA ALA A 102 -26.04 1.20 -9.42
C ALA A 102 -25.02 0.23 -10.07
N PRO A 103 -25.47 -0.69 -10.94
CA PRO A 103 -24.55 -1.56 -11.68
C PRO A 103 -23.45 -0.77 -12.42
N LEU A 104 -22.20 -1.15 -12.19
CA LEU A 104 -21.03 -0.56 -12.85
C LEU A 104 -20.68 -1.32 -14.13
N ALA A 105 -19.71 -0.78 -14.88
CA ALA A 105 -19.20 -1.39 -16.11
C ALA A 105 -18.78 -2.85 -15.86
N LYS A 106 -19.19 -3.76 -16.75
CA LYS A 106 -18.92 -5.21 -16.66
C LYS A 106 -17.67 -5.63 -17.42
N ASP A 107 -17.16 -4.76 -18.29
CA ASP A 107 -16.05 -5.04 -19.20
C ASP A 107 -14.68 -4.57 -18.66
N ARG A 108 -14.66 -3.82 -17.55
CA ARG A 108 -13.45 -3.23 -16.96
C ARG A 108 -13.58 -2.92 -15.48
N GLU A 109 -12.45 -2.80 -14.80
CA GLU A 109 -12.41 -2.27 -13.44
C GLU A 109 -12.91 -0.83 -13.36
N THR A 110 -13.53 -0.49 -12.21
CA THR A 110 -13.86 0.89 -11.84
C THR A 110 -13.03 1.31 -10.63
N LEU A 111 -12.46 2.52 -10.68
CA LEU A 111 -11.60 3.05 -9.63
C LEU A 111 -12.37 3.93 -8.63
N PHE A 112 -12.19 3.61 -7.37
CA PHE A 112 -12.55 4.41 -6.21
C PHE A 112 -11.34 4.56 -5.28
N PHE A 113 -11.51 5.30 -4.19
CA PHE A 113 -10.50 5.45 -3.15
C PHE A 113 -11.12 5.28 -1.77
N THR A 114 -10.54 4.42 -0.92
CA THR A 114 -10.91 4.35 0.49
C THR A 114 -10.09 5.38 1.25
N SER A 115 -10.78 6.26 1.99
CA SER A 115 -10.17 7.30 2.83
C SER A 115 -10.41 6.98 4.30
N VAL A 116 -9.34 6.94 5.08
CA VAL A 116 -9.36 6.77 6.54
C VAL A 116 -8.64 7.94 7.18
N ARG A 117 -9.39 8.79 7.88
CA ARG A 117 -8.87 9.94 8.62
C ARG A 117 -8.70 9.57 10.09
N ALA A 118 -7.51 9.81 10.63
CA ALA A 118 -7.19 9.63 12.03
C ALA A 118 -6.96 11.00 12.68
N VAL A 119 -7.82 11.37 13.62
CA VAL A 119 -7.71 12.61 14.40
C VAL A 119 -7.23 12.24 15.81
N PRO A 120 -6.02 12.69 16.23
CA PRO A 120 -5.54 12.39 17.58
C PRO A 120 -6.41 13.07 18.63
N SER A 121 -6.63 12.40 19.75
CA SER A 121 -7.33 12.99 20.89
C SER A 121 -6.49 14.09 21.55
N THR A 122 -7.15 15.11 22.06
CA THR A 122 -6.51 16.20 22.82
C THR A 122 -6.74 16.00 24.31
N THR A 123 -5.71 16.22 25.13
CA THR A 123 -5.93 16.34 26.59
C THR A 123 -6.35 17.77 26.93
N LYS A 124 -7.14 17.96 28.00
CA LYS A 124 -7.61 19.28 28.45
C LYS A 124 -6.50 20.17 29.04
N ARG A 125 -5.25 19.68 29.16
CA ARG A 125 -4.13 20.31 29.87
C ARG A 125 -2.91 20.52 28.96
N GLU A 126 -3.13 21.03 27.76
CA GLU A 126 -2.02 21.56 26.96
C GLU A 126 -1.93 23.07 27.20
N GLU A 127 -1.05 23.47 28.11
CA GLU A 127 -0.72 24.88 28.30
C GLU A 127 0.16 25.36 27.15
N GLY A 128 -0.28 26.40 26.44
CA GLY A 128 0.44 27.03 25.32
C GLY A 128 -0.16 26.75 23.94
N ASN A 129 0.51 27.27 22.91
CA ASN A 129 0.10 27.10 21.51
C ASN A 129 0.56 25.73 20.99
N THR A 130 -0.37 24.84 20.67
CA THR A 130 -0.04 23.52 20.12
C THR A 130 -0.60 23.32 18.70
N LEU A 131 0.23 22.72 17.83
CA LEU A 131 -0.17 22.29 16.50
C LEU A 131 -0.58 20.82 16.54
N LYS A 132 -1.80 20.51 16.08
CA LYS A 132 -2.30 19.14 15.95
C LYS A 132 -2.45 18.78 14.48
N ILE A 133 -1.91 17.62 14.12
CA ILE A 133 -1.95 17.10 12.76
C ILE A 133 -2.85 15.86 12.75
N ALA A 134 -3.96 15.93 12.01
CA ALA A 134 -4.73 14.76 11.64
C ALA A 134 -4.18 14.18 10.34
N THR A 135 -4.07 12.86 10.26
CA THR A 135 -3.60 12.18 9.05
C THR A 135 -4.78 11.59 8.30
N GLN A 136 -4.70 11.57 6.97
CA GLN A 136 -5.69 10.94 6.11
C GLN A 136 -4.99 9.98 5.15
N SER A 137 -5.19 8.69 5.35
CA SER A 137 -4.70 7.65 4.46
C SER A 137 -5.71 7.43 3.34
N VAL A 138 -5.28 7.59 2.09
CA VAL A 138 -6.11 7.38 0.91
C VAL A 138 -5.51 6.25 0.09
N ILE A 139 -6.22 5.13 0.00
CA ILE A 139 -5.79 3.93 -0.74
C ILE A 139 -6.75 3.63 -1.89
N LYS A 140 -6.25 3.02 -2.96
CA LYS A 140 -7.07 2.68 -4.13
C LYS A 140 -8.05 1.55 -3.78
N LEU A 141 -9.29 1.66 -4.25
CA LEU A 141 -10.32 0.64 -4.17
C LEU A 141 -10.78 0.32 -5.60
N PHE A 142 -10.46 -0.87 -6.08
CA PHE A 142 -10.85 -1.34 -7.40
C PHE A 142 -12.11 -2.17 -7.29
N TRP A 143 -13.18 -1.74 -7.97
CA TRP A 143 -14.31 -2.60 -8.23
C TRP A 143 -14.01 -3.44 -9.47
N ARG A 144 -14.05 -4.77 -9.33
CA ARG A 144 -13.66 -5.72 -10.37
C ARG A 144 -14.84 -6.61 -10.79
N PRO A 145 -15.34 -6.47 -12.02
CA PRO A 145 -16.37 -7.34 -12.57
C PRO A 145 -15.92 -8.81 -12.69
N LYS A 146 -16.88 -9.73 -12.72
CA LYS A 146 -16.61 -11.13 -13.10
C LYS A 146 -16.42 -11.24 -14.61
N GLY A 147 -15.68 -12.27 -15.04
CA GLY A 147 -15.60 -12.64 -16.46
C GLY A 147 -14.78 -11.71 -17.34
N LEU A 148 -13.82 -10.95 -16.78
CA LEU A 148 -12.92 -10.12 -17.57
C LEU A 148 -12.08 -10.95 -18.54
N ALA A 149 -11.86 -10.41 -19.75
CA ALA A 149 -11.28 -11.13 -20.89
C ALA A 149 -9.83 -11.62 -20.72
N TYR A 150 -9.13 -11.23 -19.66
CA TYR A 150 -7.75 -11.62 -19.39
C TYR A 150 -7.56 -12.03 -17.94
N PRO A 151 -6.70 -13.03 -17.64
CA PRO A 151 -6.23 -13.26 -16.29
C PRO A 151 -5.45 -12.05 -15.78
N LEU A 152 -5.68 -11.65 -14.53
CA LEU A 152 -5.01 -10.51 -13.91
C LEU A 152 -3.48 -10.60 -14.01
N GLY A 153 -2.91 -11.79 -13.74
CA GLY A 153 -1.46 -12.01 -13.73
C GLY A 153 -0.79 -11.78 -15.09
N GLU A 154 -1.53 -11.89 -16.19
CA GLU A 154 -1.02 -11.64 -17.54
C GLU A 154 -1.11 -10.16 -17.94
N ALA A 155 -1.99 -9.39 -17.31
CA ALA A 155 -2.32 -8.03 -17.73
C ALA A 155 -1.10 -7.10 -17.82
N PRO A 156 -0.16 -7.09 -16.84
CA PRO A 156 1.06 -6.29 -16.95
C PRO A 156 1.84 -6.55 -18.24
N ALA A 157 2.03 -7.81 -18.63
CA ALA A 157 2.84 -8.18 -19.80
C ALA A 157 2.18 -7.85 -21.15
N LYS A 158 0.90 -7.43 -21.15
CA LYS A 158 0.16 -7.03 -22.35
C LYS A 158 0.29 -5.54 -22.68
N LEU A 159 0.87 -4.73 -21.79
CA LEU A 159 1.14 -3.32 -22.07
C LEU A 159 1.97 -3.13 -23.34
N ARG A 160 1.65 -2.07 -24.08
CA ARG A 160 2.32 -1.70 -25.33
C ARG A 160 2.96 -0.34 -25.24
N CYS A 161 4.19 -0.22 -25.73
CA CYS A 161 4.94 1.02 -25.70
C CYS A 161 5.37 1.42 -27.10
N THR A 162 4.86 2.55 -27.56
CA THR A 162 5.28 3.15 -28.83
C THR A 162 6.04 4.44 -28.58
N SER A 163 7.15 4.61 -29.28
CA SER A 163 7.98 5.81 -29.21
C SER A 163 7.71 6.68 -30.44
N SER A 164 7.46 7.97 -30.23
CA SER A 164 7.24 8.94 -31.31
C SER A 164 7.91 10.26 -30.95
N ALA A 165 8.82 10.71 -31.81
CA ALA A 165 9.60 11.94 -31.64
C ALA A 165 10.24 12.07 -30.24
N ASP A 166 9.58 12.81 -29.35
CA ASP A 166 10.04 13.13 -27.98
C ASP A 166 9.06 12.61 -26.90
N MET A 167 8.18 11.65 -27.24
CA MET A 167 7.27 10.99 -26.30
C MET A 167 7.33 9.46 -26.40
N VAL A 168 7.11 8.79 -25.27
CA VAL A 168 6.75 7.37 -25.20
C VAL A 168 5.30 7.25 -24.77
N THR A 169 4.49 6.55 -25.55
CA THR A 169 3.10 6.23 -25.21
C THR A 169 3.04 4.81 -24.66
N VAL A 170 2.61 4.67 -23.40
CA VAL A 170 2.31 3.37 -22.80
C VAL A 170 0.80 3.15 -22.87
N SER A 171 0.37 2.13 -23.58
CA SER A 171 -1.03 1.76 -23.80
C SER A 171 -1.39 0.51 -23.01
N ASN A 172 -2.52 0.55 -22.33
CA ASN A 172 -3.09 -0.56 -21.58
C ASN A 172 -4.30 -1.13 -22.32
N PRO A 173 -4.15 -2.24 -23.08
CA PRO A 173 -5.26 -2.87 -23.77
C PRO A 173 -6.11 -3.77 -22.86
N THR A 174 -5.84 -3.80 -21.55
CA THR A 174 -6.46 -4.75 -20.61
C THR A 174 -7.57 -4.08 -19.79
N PRO A 175 -8.49 -4.87 -19.20
CA PRO A 175 -9.59 -4.36 -18.39
C PRO A 175 -9.18 -3.96 -16.95
N TYR A 176 -7.87 -3.94 -16.64
CA TYR A 176 -7.34 -3.71 -15.29
C TYR A 176 -6.58 -2.39 -15.19
N PHE A 177 -6.62 -1.73 -14.03
CA PHE A 177 -5.74 -0.61 -13.73
C PHE A 177 -4.33 -1.09 -13.41
N ILE A 178 -3.34 -0.69 -14.22
CA ILE A 178 -1.94 -1.12 -14.03
C ILE A 178 -1.14 0.04 -13.43
N THR A 179 -0.65 -0.13 -12.20
CA THR A 179 0.23 0.85 -11.55
C THR A 179 1.68 0.53 -11.86
N LEU A 180 2.31 1.37 -12.69
CA LEU A 180 3.72 1.30 -13.06
C LEU A 180 4.60 1.90 -11.96
N THR A 181 5.62 1.13 -11.55
CA THR A 181 6.68 1.54 -10.63
C THR A 181 8.04 1.17 -11.23
N ASP A 182 9.12 1.78 -10.75
CA ASP A 182 10.47 1.63 -11.30
C ASP A 182 10.49 1.75 -12.84
N LEU A 183 9.67 2.65 -13.38
CA LEU A 183 9.52 2.84 -14.83
C LEU A 183 10.77 3.55 -15.35
N LYS A 184 11.47 2.91 -16.29
CA LYS A 184 12.67 3.44 -16.93
C LYS A 184 12.48 3.51 -18.43
N ILE A 185 12.89 4.64 -19.00
CA ILE A 185 12.88 4.89 -20.45
C ILE A 185 14.32 5.18 -20.85
N GLY A 186 14.94 4.28 -21.62
CA GLY A 186 16.38 4.38 -21.94
C GLY A 186 17.29 4.41 -20.72
N GLY A 187 16.97 3.56 -19.73
CA GLY A 187 17.72 3.43 -18.48
C GLY A 187 17.50 4.56 -17.47
N LYS A 188 16.77 5.63 -17.83
CA LYS A 188 16.48 6.74 -16.93
C LYS A 188 15.13 6.54 -16.24
N LEU A 189 15.13 6.65 -14.92
CA LEU A 189 13.92 6.58 -14.11
C LEU A 189 12.99 7.74 -14.44
N VAL A 190 11.71 7.43 -14.62
CA VAL A 190 10.64 8.41 -14.83
C VAL A 190 9.57 8.25 -13.75
N LYS A 191 8.62 9.19 -13.72
CA LYS A 191 7.56 9.21 -12.71
C LYS A 191 6.68 7.95 -12.79
N ASN A 192 6.38 7.37 -11.63
CA ASN A 192 5.38 6.32 -11.48
C ASN A 192 4.01 6.79 -11.99
N GLN A 193 3.26 5.89 -12.61
CA GLN A 193 1.99 6.22 -13.22
C GLN A 193 1.05 5.02 -13.19
N MET A 194 -0.24 5.26 -12.94
CA MET A 194 -1.27 4.26 -13.15
C MET A 194 -1.91 4.47 -14.51
N ILE A 195 -2.04 3.41 -15.30
CA ILE A 195 -2.69 3.43 -16.60
C ILE A 195 -4.07 2.79 -16.45
N SER A 196 -5.11 3.52 -16.82
CA SER A 196 -6.50 3.05 -16.76
C SER A 196 -6.76 1.91 -17.74
N PRO A 197 -7.80 1.09 -17.50
CA PRO A 197 -8.26 0.10 -18.46
C PRO A 197 -8.54 0.71 -19.84
N PHE A 198 -8.06 0.08 -20.90
CA PHE A 198 -8.26 0.51 -22.29
C PHE A 198 -7.81 1.94 -22.61
N ASP A 199 -6.86 2.46 -21.85
CA ASP A 199 -6.35 3.82 -21.97
C ASP A 199 -4.83 3.84 -22.19
N LYS A 200 -4.27 5.02 -22.42
CA LYS A 200 -2.85 5.26 -22.64
C LYS A 200 -2.36 6.48 -21.88
N TYR A 201 -1.07 6.47 -21.54
CA TYR A 201 -0.40 7.63 -20.96
C TYR A 201 0.87 7.95 -21.74
N GLN A 202 1.16 9.24 -21.90
CA GLN A 202 2.32 9.72 -22.62
C GLN A 202 3.37 10.27 -21.65
N PHE A 203 4.59 9.76 -21.74
CA PHE A 203 5.75 10.23 -21.00
C PHE A 203 6.66 11.00 -21.94
N SER A 204 7.20 12.12 -21.47
CA SER A 204 8.27 12.82 -22.19
C SER A 204 9.52 11.95 -22.23
N LEU A 205 10.12 11.82 -23.42
CA LEU A 205 11.38 11.10 -23.61
C LEU A 205 12.51 11.84 -22.88
N PRO A 206 13.23 11.17 -21.98
CA PRO A 206 14.47 11.73 -21.45
C PRO A 206 15.47 12.01 -22.57
N LYS A 207 16.27 13.08 -22.46
CA LYS A 207 17.31 13.39 -23.45
C LYS A 207 18.21 12.17 -23.69
N GLY A 208 18.39 11.78 -24.95
CA GLY A 208 19.20 10.63 -25.36
C GLY A 208 18.51 9.25 -25.28
N ALA A 209 17.22 9.18 -24.94
CA ALA A 209 16.46 7.93 -24.82
C ALA A 209 15.64 7.57 -26.10
N LYS A 210 15.96 8.16 -27.26
CA LYS A 210 15.27 7.83 -28.52
C LYS A 210 15.46 6.35 -28.85
N ASN A 211 14.40 5.71 -29.35
CA ASN A 211 14.36 4.27 -29.67
C ASN A 211 14.82 3.35 -28.54
N SER A 212 14.75 3.82 -27.30
CA SER A 212 15.25 3.05 -26.16
C SER A 212 14.20 2.13 -25.57
N SER A 213 14.67 1.07 -24.93
CA SER A 213 13.80 0.13 -24.21
C SER A 213 13.06 0.83 -23.08
N VAL A 214 11.82 0.38 -22.85
CA VAL A 214 11.00 0.76 -21.71
C VAL A 214 10.94 -0.45 -20.79
N THR A 215 11.40 -0.29 -19.55
CA THR A 215 11.31 -1.32 -18.52
C THR A 215 10.51 -0.81 -17.34
N TYR A 216 9.78 -1.69 -16.68
CA TYR A 216 8.94 -1.32 -15.54
C TYR A 216 8.67 -2.50 -14.63
N ARG A 217 8.25 -2.20 -13.42
CA ARG A 217 7.56 -3.12 -12.51
C ARG A 217 6.12 -2.65 -12.35
N THR A 218 5.29 -3.50 -11.76
CA THR A 218 3.92 -3.14 -11.41
C THR A 218 3.64 -3.42 -9.95
N ILE A 219 2.62 -2.77 -9.39
CA ILE A 219 2.09 -3.14 -8.08
C ILE A 219 0.92 -4.10 -8.29
N ASN A 220 0.97 -5.30 -7.70
CA ASN A 220 -0.11 -6.28 -7.76
C ASN A 220 -1.22 -5.97 -6.73
N ASP A 221 -2.27 -6.80 -6.68
CA ASP A 221 -3.41 -6.62 -5.77
C ASP A 221 -3.04 -6.64 -4.28
N TYR A 222 -1.97 -7.37 -3.92
CA TYR A 222 -1.46 -7.46 -2.56
C TYR A 222 -0.55 -6.29 -2.17
N GLY A 223 -0.34 -5.32 -3.08
CA GLY A 223 0.53 -4.17 -2.83
C GLY A 223 2.02 -4.46 -3.00
N ALA A 224 2.39 -5.63 -3.53
CA ALA A 224 3.79 -5.99 -3.77
C ALA A 224 4.24 -5.61 -5.20
N GLU A 225 5.53 -5.30 -5.34
CA GLU A 225 6.13 -5.10 -6.66
C GLU A 225 6.28 -6.44 -7.40
N THR A 226 5.92 -6.45 -8.67
CA THR A 226 6.13 -7.59 -9.56
C THR A 226 7.58 -7.63 -10.07
N PRO A 227 8.02 -8.77 -10.63
CA PRO A 227 9.26 -8.82 -11.42
C PRO A 227 9.28 -7.75 -12.51
N GLN A 228 10.49 -7.34 -12.88
CA GLN A 228 10.69 -6.36 -13.95
C GLN A 228 10.24 -6.95 -15.29
N LEU A 229 9.53 -6.14 -16.08
CA LEU A 229 9.08 -6.45 -17.42
C LEU A 229 9.70 -5.47 -18.42
N ASN A 230 9.92 -5.96 -19.64
CA ASN A 230 10.26 -5.13 -20.79
C ASN A 230 8.97 -4.86 -21.57
N CYS A 231 8.68 -3.59 -21.82
CA CYS A 231 7.51 -3.22 -22.58
C CYS A 231 7.68 -3.65 -24.05
N LYS A 232 6.64 -4.26 -24.60
CA LYS A 232 6.61 -4.62 -26.01
C LYS A 232 6.18 -3.42 -26.83
N SER A 233 6.73 -3.26 -28.03
CA SER A 233 6.16 -2.36 -29.03
C SER A 233 4.79 -2.83 -29.50
#